data_AF-A0ABD3RVC8-F1
#
_entry.id   AF-A0ABD3RVC8-F1
#
_cell.length_a   1.000
_cell.length_b   1.000
_cell.length_c   1.000
_cell.angle_alpha   90.00
_cell.angle_beta   90.00
_cell.angle_gamma   90.00
#
_symmetry.space_group_name_H-M   'P 1'
#
loop_
_entity.id
_entity.type
_entity.pdbx_description
1 polymer ?
#
loop_
_entity_poly.entity_id
_entity_poly.type
_entity_poly.pdbx_seq_one_letter_code
_entity_poly.pdbx_strand_id
1 'polypeptide(L)'
;MKLLAHRLNLLLDRSARLVEKLEFTSSDEYLAALTSAVRDARVAWASSWNLARLTIRPAWILGGMICRCLAAVLRIVARHTVAHGWIAAREGLNQMRAATVWFVGFQRDLPTSAKYAEVGAAASMAMLWLLRRHVRRRRYVERIATWYGHKKRGALRKYRNLVERVARTSSFLAALLPHLMYAALVVGLKELMPSVVTYFATRTYLRSIISFWHPLYLTISLLGRLSPHLRDYKDAKATRANESDKSTKSSRERTETPSTLKQRRQREKEMETLRVEVIDMLKYWVVYAVLLAIVRTGRLLPIVGHVLNVSTEVDSTTVSKGFFGKVSRAGFYTKLRLRGKFVDEATLVFFIWLCFMPASIAGDEVKQSITKVLSSKRPIPIESKPDNVIGGSRPVDILYRKLSPAVLATINSSAFLKKGAIGDCHGKESTFVSMAIQKFHSILDLFVLVRLISKESQDWLITTIVESSALLPALTTLFMPSYFTNYGVIYVSLVVPAGYTISSCDAIQITSQSVETTLLKINDSARYLQFWIVHAAVSMILASFGPILAWIPLSTHATWLLWAYVQLQSSTIKIYGWFEGELTKKSLSETAVARSTRWIIAVLPSNVKGDAEPHEAVDTPKLEGEKSKDV
;
A
#
# COMPACT_ATOMS: atom_id res chain seq x y z
N MET A 1 -44.63 -31.50 50.83
CA MET A 1 -45.19 -30.30 51.50
C MET A 1 -44.35 -29.86 52.70
N LYS A 2 -44.48 -30.45 53.90
CA LYS A 2 -43.81 -29.95 55.14
C LYS A 2 -42.28 -29.69 55.00
N LEU A 3 -41.56 -30.57 54.32
CA LEU A 3 -40.11 -30.44 54.09
C LEU A 3 -39.71 -29.28 53.15
N LEU A 4 -40.64 -28.84 52.30
CA LEU A 4 -40.46 -27.70 51.39
C LEU A 4 -40.68 -26.38 52.15
N ALA A 5 -41.74 -26.30 52.96
CA ALA A 5 -42.00 -25.16 53.85
C ALA A 5 -40.84 -24.92 54.84
N HIS A 6 -40.30 -25.99 55.44
CA HIS A 6 -39.16 -25.88 56.35
C HIS A 6 -37.89 -25.33 55.65
N ARG A 7 -37.58 -25.78 54.43
CA ARG A 7 -36.45 -25.23 53.65
C ARG A 7 -36.68 -23.79 53.19
N LEU A 8 -37.92 -23.38 52.95
CA LEU A 8 -38.27 -22.01 52.54
C LEU A 8 -38.11 -21.03 53.72
N ASN A 9 -38.55 -21.41 54.92
CA ASN A 9 -38.27 -20.63 56.14
C ASN A 9 -36.77 -20.54 56.43
N LEU A 10 -36.01 -21.63 56.24
CA LEU A 10 -34.56 -21.63 56.49
C LEU A 10 -33.78 -20.80 55.45
N LEU A 11 -34.32 -20.60 54.25
CA LEU A 11 -33.79 -19.66 53.25
C LEU A 11 -34.14 -18.21 53.59
N LEU A 12 -35.39 -17.93 53.99
CA LEU A 12 -35.82 -16.60 54.43
C LEU A 12 -35.00 -16.11 55.63
N ASP A 13 -34.84 -16.94 56.65
CA ASP A 13 -34.06 -16.65 57.85
C ASP A 13 -32.55 -16.47 57.55
N ARG A 14 -31.99 -17.23 56.59
CA ARG A 14 -30.64 -16.97 56.08
C ARG A 14 -30.52 -15.66 55.30
N SER A 15 -31.54 -15.27 54.53
CA SER A 15 -31.52 -13.98 53.82
C SER A 15 -31.66 -12.79 54.78
N ALA A 16 -32.48 -12.90 55.81
CA ALA A 16 -32.61 -11.86 56.85
C ALA A 16 -31.27 -11.61 57.54
N ARG A 17 -30.61 -12.67 58.04
CA ARG A 17 -29.29 -12.57 58.70
C ARG A 17 -28.13 -12.16 57.78
N LEU A 18 -28.31 -12.24 56.45
CA LEU A 18 -27.35 -11.70 55.47
C LEU A 18 -27.56 -10.20 55.23
N VAL A 19 -28.82 -9.74 55.19
CA VAL A 19 -29.16 -8.31 55.11
C VAL A 19 -28.73 -7.58 56.39
N GLU A 20 -28.94 -8.20 57.56
CA GLU A 20 -28.57 -7.66 58.87
C GLU A 20 -27.04 -7.61 59.11
N LYS A 21 -26.26 -8.36 58.33
CA LYS A 21 -24.78 -8.33 58.35
C LYS A 21 -24.15 -7.39 57.33
N LEU A 22 -24.95 -6.75 56.49
CA LEU A 22 -24.49 -5.68 55.63
C LEU A 22 -24.66 -4.37 56.39
N GLU A 23 -23.59 -3.92 57.05
CA GLU A 23 -23.47 -2.55 57.56
C GLU A 23 -23.43 -1.60 56.36
N PHE A 24 -24.60 -1.23 55.86
CA PHE A 24 -24.73 -0.26 54.78
C PHE A 24 -24.36 1.13 55.29
N THR A 25 -23.36 1.76 54.65
CA THR A 25 -23.20 3.22 54.76
C THR A 25 -24.50 3.91 54.34
N SER A 26 -24.77 5.06 54.97
CA SER A 26 -26.08 5.72 55.00
C SER A 26 -26.81 5.73 53.65
N SER A 27 -28.13 5.49 53.68
CA SER A 27 -29.03 5.43 52.50
C SER A 27 -28.83 6.56 51.49
N ASP A 28 -28.40 7.71 51.98
CA ASP A 28 -28.28 8.96 51.25
C ASP A 28 -27.14 8.89 50.22
N GLU A 29 -26.06 8.15 50.48
CA GLU A 29 -24.99 7.90 49.51
C GLU A 29 -25.49 7.04 48.34
N TYR A 30 -26.29 6.01 48.64
CA TYR A 30 -26.92 5.17 47.61
C TYR A 30 -27.96 5.94 46.79
N LEU A 31 -28.74 6.83 47.41
CA LEU A 31 -29.68 7.70 46.69
C LEU A 31 -28.93 8.74 45.83
N ALA A 32 -27.81 9.29 46.30
CA ALA A 32 -26.96 10.18 45.52
C ALA A 32 -26.33 9.47 44.30
N ALA A 33 -25.79 8.25 44.49
CA ALA A 33 -25.23 7.45 43.42
C ALA A 33 -26.29 6.96 42.40
N LEU A 34 -27.49 6.60 42.87
CA LEU A 34 -28.60 6.22 42.01
C LEU A 34 -29.08 7.41 41.16
N THR A 35 -29.22 8.59 41.77
CA THR A 35 -29.68 9.79 41.05
C THR A 35 -28.66 10.31 40.04
N SER A 36 -27.35 10.23 40.33
CA SER A 36 -26.32 10.54 39.34
C SER A 36 -26.32 9.53 38.18
N ALA A 37 -26.37 8.22 38.46
CA ALA A 37 -26.44 7.19 37.43
C ALA A 37 -27.68 7.31 36.54
N VAL A 38 -28.85 7.64 37.10
CA VAL A 38 -30.08 7.90 36.34
C VAL A 38 -29.95 9.17 35.48
N ARG A 39 -29.29 10.22 35.98
CA ARG A 39 -29.03 11.45 35.22
C ARG A 39 -28.14 11.18 34.02
N ASP A 40 -27.03 10.48 34.22
CA ASP A 40 -26.07 10.16 33.16
C ASP A 40 -26.65 9.19 32.14
N ALA A 41 -27.42 8.19 32.58
CA ALA A 41 -28.19 7.32 31.68
C ALA A 41 -29.19 8.12 30.82
N ARG A 42 -29.84 9.14 31.38
CA ARG A 42 -30.78 10.01 30.64
C ARG A 42 -30.07 10.92 29.64
N VAL A 43 -28.89 11.46 29.98
CA VAL A 43 -28.06 12.25 29.06
C VAL A 43 -27.49 11.38 27.93
N ALA A 44 -26.98 10.18 28.25
CA ALA A 44 -26.52 9.20 27.27
C ALA A 44 -27.65 8.76 26.33
N TRP A 45 -28.85 8.51 26.86
CA TRP A 45 -30.04 8.19 26.06
C TRP A 45 -30.44 9.34 25.12
N ALA A 46 -30.47 10.59 25.61
CA ALA A 46 -30.79 11.76 24.79
C ALA A 46 -29.74 12.00 23.67
N SER A 47 -28.46 11.81 23.97
CA SER A 47 -27.36 11.87 22.99
C SER A 47 -27.50 10.77 21.93
N SER A 48 -27.70 9.51 22.36
CA SER A 48 -27.92 8.37 21.48
C SER A 48 -29.16 8.56 20.58
N TRP A 49 -30.25 9.11 21.12
CA TRP A 49 -31.47 9.42 20.37
C TRP A 49 -31.24 10.51 19.32
N ASN A 50 -30.47 11.55 19.62
CA ASN A 50 -30.12 12.59 18.65
C ASN A 50 -29.20 12.06 17.53
N LEU A 51 -28.24 11.20 17.86
CA LEU A 51 -27.39 10.51 16.88
C LEU A 51 -28.21 9.57 15.97
N ALA A 52 -29.15 8.81 16.56
CA ALA A 52 -30.10 7.98 15.83
C ALA A 52 -30.99 8.84 14.92
N ARG A 53 -31.49 9.98 15.40
CA ARG A 53 -32.33 10.89 14.61
C ARG A 53 -31.58 11.48 13.42
N LEU A 54 -30.31 11.86 13.59
CA LEU A 54 -29.45 12.36 12.50
C LEU A 54 -29.15 11.28 11.45
N THR A 55 -28.89 10.04 11.87
CA THR A 55 -28.59 8.91 10.97
C THR A 55 -29.84 8.34 10.28
N ILE A 56 -31.02 8.39 10.91
CA ILE A 56 -32.28 7.88 10.35
C ILE A 56 -32.94 8.88 9.38
N ARG A 57 -32.76 10.19 9.56
CA ARG A 57 -33.43 11.23 8.74
C ARG A 57 -33.23 11.05 7.23
N PRO A 58 -32.03 10.75 6.68
CA PRO A 58 -31.86 10.46 5.26
C PRO A 58 -32.59 9.18 4.81
N ALA A 59 -32.58 8.14 5.66
CA ALA A 59 -33.27 6.88 5.37
C ALA A 59 -34.80 7.02 5.37
N TRP A 60 -35.35 7.91 6.21
CA TRP A 60 -36.77 8.27 6.20
C TRP A 60 -37.18 9.04 4.94
N ILE A 61 -36.33 9.95 4.44
CA ILE A 61 -36.58 10.65 3.17
C ILE A 61 -36.58 9.64 1.99
N LEU A 62 -35.60 8.72 1.97
CA LEU A 62 -35.52 7.67 0.97
C LEU A 62 -36.72 6.71 1.05
N GLY A 63 -37.10 6.29 2.26
CA GLY A 63 -38.28 5.45 2.52
C GLY A 63 -39.59 6.13 2.09
N GLY A 64 -39.72 7.44 2.30
CA GLY A 64 -40.85 8.23 1.82
C GLY A 64 -40.96 8.25 0.29
N MET A 65 -39.83 8.36 -0.44
CA MET A 65 -39.82 8.23 -1.90
C MET A 65 -40.21 6.82 -2.36
N ILE A 66 -39.66 5.78 -1.72
CA ILE A 66 -39.98 4.38 -2.03
C ILE A 66 -41.47 4.08 -1.77
N CYS A 67 -42.04 4.55 -0.66
CA CYS A 67 -43.47 4.40 -0.37
C CYS A 67 -44.37 5.12 -1.38
N ARG A 68 -43.97 6.29 -1.91
CA ARG A 68 -44.72 6.97 -2.99
C ARG A 68 -44.70 6.16 -4.29
N CYS A 69 -43.55 5.60 -4.67
CA CYS A 69 -43.45 4.70 -5.83
C CYS A 69 -44.26 3.40 -5.62
N LEU A 70 -44.20 2.80 -4.42
CA LEU A 70 -44.96 1.59 -4.08
C LEU A 70 -46.47 1.85 -4.10
N ALA A 71 -46.92 3.01 -3.60
CA ALA A 71 -48.32 3.42 -3.65
C ALA A 71 -48.83 3.64 -5.08
N ALA A 72 -47.99 4.13 -5.99
CA ALA A 72 -48.32 4.22 -7.42
C ALA A 72 -48.50 2.83 -8.05
N VAL A 73 -47.59 1.90 -7.77
CA VAL A 73 -47.69 0.49 -8.23
C VAL A 73 -48.92 -0.20 -7.63
N LEU A 74 -49.18 -0.03 -6.33
CA LEU A 74 -50.36 -0.59 -5.65
C LEU A 74 -51.68 -0.03 -6.20
N ARG A 75 -51.74 1.24 -6.62
CA ARG A 75 -52.93 1.80 -7.30
C ARG A 75 -53.18 1.17 -8.67
N ILE A 76 -52.12 0.80 -9.40
CA ILE A 76 -52.23 0.09 -10.68
C ILE A 76 -52.74 -1.34 -10.45
N VAL A 77 -52.20 -2.06 -9.46
CA VAL A 77 -52.63 -3.42 -9.10
C VAL A 77 -54.08 -3.45 -8.58
N ALA A 78 -54.45 -2.51 -7.70
CA ALA A 78 -55.79 -2.43 -7.13
C ALA A 78 -56.89 -2.18 -8.17
N ARG A 79 -56.59 -1.40 -9.22
CA ARG A 79 -57.54 -1.14 -10.34
C ARG A 79 -57.88 -2.38 -11.17
N HIS A 80 -57.06 -3.43 -11.14
CA HIS A 80 -57.28 -4.64 -11.95
C HIS A 80 -57.66 -5.90 -11.16
N THR A 81 -57.65 -5.88 -9.81
CA THR A 81 -57.83 -7.11 -9.00
C THR A 81 -58.99 -7.07 -8.00
N VAL A 82 -59.54 -5.90 -7.65
CA VAL A 82 -60.52 -5.79 -6.55
C VAL A 82 -61.98 -6.07 -6.99
N ALA A 83 -62.33 -5.81 -8.25
CA ALA A 83 -63.70 -5.93 -8.74
C ALA A 83 -64.27 -7.37 -8.67
N HIS A 84 -63.46 -8.40 -8.94
CA HIS A 84 -63.91 -9.79 -8.93
C HIS A 84 -63.91 -10.43 -7.54
N GLY A 85 -63.08 -9.97 -6.60
CA GLY A 85 -62.99 -10.54 -5.25
C GLY A 85 -64.18 -10.19 -4.35
N TRP A 86 -64.78 -8.99 -4.53
CA TRP A 86 -65.83 -8.49 -3.65
C TRP A 86 -67.19 -9.18 -3.85
N ILE A 87 -67.47 -9.67 -5.06
CA ILE A 87 -68.73 -10.33 -5.41
C ILE A 87 -68.85 -11.69 -4.71
N ALA A 88 -67.78 -12.48 -4.69
CA ALA A 88 -67.77 -13.81 -4.05
C ALA A 88 -67.92 -13.76 -2.51
N ALA A 89 -67.44 -12.69 -1.87
CA ALA A 89 -67.49 -12.54 -0.41
C ALA A 89 -68.89 -12.18 0.13
N ARG A 90 -69.74 -11.55 -0.70
CA ARG A 90 -71.07 -11.08 -0.30
C ARG A 90 -72.09 -12.21 -0.18
N GLU A 91 -71.96 -13.25 -1.01
CA GLU A 91 -72.90 -14.37 -1.07
C GLU A 91 -72.82 -15.29 0.16
N GLY A 92 -71.60 -15.57 0.64
CA GLY A 92 -71.38 -16.48 1.78
C GLY A 92 -71.89 -15.95 3.13
N LEU A 93 -71.99 -14.64 3.31
CA LEU A 93 -72.44 -14.02 4.56
C LEU A 93 -73.95 -14.15 4.79
N ASN A 94 -74.74 -14.19 3.72
CA ASN A 94 -76.20 -14.32 3.81
C ASN A 94 -76.61 -15.75 4.20
N GLN A 95 -75.90 -16.77 3.71
CA GLN A 95 -76.15 -18.18 4.03
C GLN A 95 -75.85 -18.51 5.51
N MET A 96 -74.83 -17.88 6.10
CA MET A 96 -74.46 -18.06 7.51
C MET A 96 -75.53 -17.59 8.52
N ARG A 97 -76.31 -16.54 8.18
CA ARG A 97 -77.39 -16.02 9.04
C ARG A 97 -78.62 -16.94 9.05
N ALA A 98 -78.95 -17.57 7.93
CA ALA A 98 -80.07 -18.52 7.86
C ALA A 98 -79.80 -19.78 8.70
N ALA A 99 -78.57 -20.32 8.64
CA ALA A 99 -78.18 -21.54 9.36
C ALA A 99 -78.19 -21.39 10.88
N THR A 100 -77.87 -20.21 11.41
CA THR A 100 -77.75 -19.97 12.87
C THR A 100 -79.09 -19.87 13.58
N VAL A 101 -80.12 -19.30 12.93
CA VAL A 101 -81.49 -19.24 13.49
C VAL A 101 -82.14 -20.62 13.55
N TRP A 102 -81.89 -21.47 12.54
CA TRP A 102 -82.46 -22.82 12.44
C TRP A 102 -81.86 -23.80 13.46
N PHE A 103 -80.54 -23.75 13.67
CA PHE A 103 -79.81 -24.68 14.57
C PHE A 103 -80.26 -24.58 16.04
N VAL A 104 -80.67 -23.39 16.50
CA VAL A 104 -81.09 -23.14 17.89
C VAL A 104 -82.46 -23.76 18.21
N GLY A 105 -83.38 -23.81 17.23
CA GLY A 105 -84.67 -24.50 17.42
C GLY A 105 -84.53 -26.03 17.45
N PHE A 106 -83.59 -26.58 16.69
CA PHE A 106 -83.51 -28.03 16.43
C PHE A 106 -82.88 -28.87 17.56
N GLN A 107 -82.20 -28.26 18.53
CA GLN A 107 -81.63 -29.00 19.66
C GLN A 107 -82.66 -29.39 20.73
N ARG A 108 -83.92 -28.93 20.65
CA ARG A 108 -84.76 -28.85 21.85
C ARG A 108 -85.88 -29.88 22.02
N ASP A 109 -86.49 -30.39 20.95
CA ASP A 109 -87.76 -31.10 21.07
C ASP A 109 -87.72 -32.51 20.43
N LEU A 110 -87.07 -33.53 21.00
CA LEU A 110 -86.29 -33.57 22.26
C LEU A 110 -84.75 -33.56 22.05
N PRO A 111 -84.22 -33.71 20.82
CA PRO A 111 -84.34 -34.90 19.98
C PRO A 111 -83.04 -35.70 19.95
N THR A 112 -83.03 -36.87 19.30
CA THR A 112 -81.81 -37.69 19.13
C THR A 112 -80.66 -36.97 18.40
N SER A 113 -80.93 -35.84 17.74
CA SER A 113 -79.93 -34.87 17.25
C SER A 113 -78.99 -34.36 18.34
N ALA A 114 -79.47 -34.13 19.57
CA ALA A 114 -78.63 -33.70 20.70
C ALA A 114 -77.63 -34.79 21.12
N LYS A 115 -78.02 -36.06 21.03
CA LYS A 115 -77.13 -37.22 21.29
C LYS A 115 -76.08 -37.36 20.18
N TYR A 116 -76.44 -37.07 18.93
CA TYR A 116 -75.44 -36.95 17.85
C TYR A 116 -74.52 -35.72 18.03
N ALA A 117 -74.96 -34.66 18.71
CA ALA A 117 -74.09 -33.54 19.06
C ALA A 117 -73.10 -33.90 20.19
N GLU A 118 -73.46 -34.73 21.16
CA GLU A 118 -72.51 -35.30 22.13
C GLU A 118 -71.52 -36.27 21.49
N VAL A 119 -71.98 -37.13 20.57
CA VAL A 119 -71.09 -37.96 19.73
C VAL A 119 -70.19 -37.08 18.85
N GLY A 120 -70.68 -35.93 18.37
CA GLY A 120 -69.90 -34.91 17.67
C GLY A 120 -68.90 -34.17 18.58
N ALA A 121 -69.22 -33.95 19.85
CA ALA A 121 -68.32 -33.39 20.85
C ALA A 121 -67.21 -34.38 21.23
N ALA A 122 -67.56 -35.66 21.40
CA ALA A 122 -66.61 -36.75 21.59
C ALA A 122 -65.72 -36.96 20.36
N ALA A 123 -66.30 -36.93 19.15
CA ALA A 123 -65.57 -37.02 17.89
C ALA A 123 -64.65 -35.81 17.66
N SER A 124 -65.07 -34.60 18.00
CA SER A 124 -64.23 -33.40 17.90
C SER A 124 -63.14 -33.34 18.97
N MET A 125 -63.37 -33.85 20.19
CA MET A 125 -62.29 -34.09 21.16
C MET A 125 -61.32 -35.18 20.69
N ALA A 126 -61.81 -36.28 20.13
CA ALA A 126 -60.99 -37.31 19.51
C ALA A 126 -60.20 -36.77 18.31
N MET A 127 -60.79 -35.88 17.51
CA MET A 127 -60.16 -35.22 16.38
C MET A 127 -59.13 -34.18 16.84
N LEU A 128 -59.36 -33.44 17.92
CA LEU A 128 -58.37 -32.57 18.58
C LEU A 128 -57.22 -33.39 19.19
N TRP A 129 -57.50 -34.55 19.79
CA TRP A 129 -56.48 -35.46 20.30
C TRP A 129 -55.66 -36.09 19.17
N LEU A 130 -56.31 -36.53 18.09
CA LEU A 130 -55.65 -37.00 16.87
C LEU A 130 -54.85 -35.88 16.20
N LEU A 131 -55.34 -34.63 16.17
CA LEU A 131 -54.62 -33.46 15.67
C LEU A 131 -53.38 -33.20 16.54
N ARG A 132 -53.51 -33.20 17.87
CA ARG A 132 -52.38 -33.06 18.82
C ARG A 132 -51.37 -34.21 18.67
N ARG A 133 -51.85 -35.43 18.45
CA ARG A 133 -51.03 -36.63 18.16
C ARG A 133 -50.35 -36.49 16.79
N HIS A 134 -51.02 -35.96 15.77
CA HIS A 134 -50.48 -35.74 14.43
C HIS A 134 -49.43 -34.63 14.43
N VAL A 135 -49.65 -33.54 15.17
CA VAL A 135 -48.70 -32.44 15.38
C VAL A 135 -47.43 -32.94 16.07
N ARG A 136 -47.56 -33.80 17.11
CA ARG A 136 -46.43 -34.51 17.73
C ARG A 136 -45.74 -35.46 16.74
N ARG A 137 -46.48 -36.36 16.07
CA ARG A 137 -45.93 -37.43 15.21
C ARG A 137 -45.22 -36.88 13.96
N ARG A 138 -45.72 -35.78 13.37
CA ARG A 138 -45.09 -35.07 12.25
C ARG A 138 -43.94 -34.13 12.65
N ARG A 139 -43.59 -34.07 13.94
CA ARG A 139 -42.47 -33.30 14.50
C ARG A 139 -42.46 -31.83 14.03
N TYR A 140 -43.62 -31.17 14.00
CA TYR A 140 -43.70 -29.78 13.51
C TYR A 140 -42.85 -28.82 14.37
N VAL A 141 -42.72 -29.08 15.67
CA VAL A 141 -41.84 -28.31 16.56
C VAL A 141 -40.36 -28.46 16.16
N GLU A 142 -39.88 -29.68 15.85
CA GLU A 142 -38.51 -29.88 15.34
C GLU A 142 -38.30 -29.24 13.97
N ARG A 143 -39.30 -29.28 13.09
CA ARG A 143 -39.23 -28.59 11.77
C ARG A 143 -39.23 -27.07 11.91
N ILE A 144 -40.00 -26.50 12.84
CA ILE A 144 -39.99 -25.05 13.12
C ILE A 144 -38.67 -24.66 13.80
N ALA A 145 -38.17 -25.46 14.76
CA ALA A 145 -36.89 -25.21 15.42
C ALA A 145 -35.69 -25.31 14.46
N THR A 146 -35.66 -26.29 13.55
CA THR A 146 -34.62 -26.41 12.53
C THR A 146 -34.72 -25.31 11.47
N TRP A 147 -35.93 -24.94 11.03
CA TRP A 147 -36.18 -23.81 10.15
C TRP A 147 -35.72 -22.48 10.79
N TYR A 148 -36.08 -22.24 12.05
CA TYR A 148 -35.64 -21.08 12.83
C TYR A 148 -34.13 -21.08 13.02
N GLY A 149 -33.51 -22.22 13.35
CA GLY A 149 -32.06 -22.37 13.44
C GLY A 149 -31.34 -22.14 12.10
N HIS A 150 -31.96 -22.49 10.98
CA HIS A 150 -31.42 -22.19 9.65
C HIS A 150 -31.58 -20.71 9.28
N LYS A 151 -32.75 -20.09 9.55
CA LYS A 151 -32.98 -18.64 9.41
C LYS A 151 -32.05 -17.82 10.31
N LYS A 152 -31.85 -18.20 11.57
CA LYS A 152 -30.90 -17.57 12.51
C LYS A 152 -29.46 -17.66 12.01
N ARG A 153 -29.01 -18.83 11.52
CA ARG A 153 -27.70 -18.98 10.86
C ARG A 153 -27.58 -18.19 9.55
N GLY A 154 -28.68 -17.99 8.82
CA GLY A 154 -28.73 -17.12 7.64
C GLY A 154 -28.60 -15.64 8.01
N ALA A 155 -29.34 -15.19 9.03
CA ALA A 155 -29.30 -13.83 9.54
C ALA A 155 -27.94 -13.49 10.14
N LEU A 156 -27.34 -14.37 10.95
CA LEU A 156 -26.00 -14.20 11.51
C LEU A 156 -24.91 -14.14 10.44
N ARG A 157 -25.02 -14.93 9.36
CA ARG A 157 -24.11 -14.81 8.20
C ARG A 157 -24.29 -13.47 7.47
N LYS A 158 -25.53 -13.04 7.22
CA LYS A 158 -25.80 -11.72 6.64
C LYS A 158 -25.28 -10.58 7.52
N TYR A 159 -25.45 -10.67 8.84
CA TYR A 159 -24.92 -9.71 9.80
C TYR A 159 -23.39 -9.68 9.81
N ARG A 160 -22.71 -10.84 9.91
CA ARG A 160 -21.24 -10.90 9.81
C ARG A 160 -20.74 -10.32 8.50
N ASN A 161 -21.34 -10.68 7.36
CA ASN A 161 -20.96 -10.13 6.05
C ASN A 161 -21.23 -8.61 5.96
N LEU A 162 -22.26 -8.10 6.64
CA LEU A 162 -22.54 -6.67 6.72
C LEU A 162 -21.52 -5.96 7.61
N VAL A 163 -21.22 -6.49 8.80
CA VAL A 163 -20.18 -5.95 9.70
C VAL A 163 -18.81 -5.99 9.03
N GLU A 164 -18.49 -7.05 8.29
CA GLU A 164 -17.24 -7.16 7.54
C GLU A 164 -17.20 -6.17 6.37
N ARG A 165 -18.32 -5.93 5.66
CA ARG A 165 -18.41 -4.84 4.68
C ARG A 165 -18.26 -3.47 5.33
N VAL A 166 -18.95 -3.22 6.46
CA VAL A 166 -18.84 -1.96 7.21
C VAL A 166 -17.41 -1.75 7.68
N ALA A 167 -16.75 -2.78 8.23
CA ALA A 167 -15.35 -2.74 8.65
C ALA A 167 -14.38 -2.54 7.47
N ARG A 168 -14.64 -3.14 6.30
CA ARG A 168 -13.86 -2.89 5.07
C ARG A 168 -14.11 -1.49 4.51
N THR A 169 -15.33 -0.96 4.57
CA THR A 169 -15.64 0.41 4.12
C THR A 169 -15.15 1.45 5.12
N SER A 170 -15.17 1.17 6.43
CA SER A 170 -14.64 2.08 7.45
C SER A 170 -13.12 2.05 7.50
N SER A 171 -12.47 0.90 7.26
CA SER A 171 -11.02 0.84 7.10
C SER A 171 -10.57 1.46 5.77
N PHE A 172 -11.33 1.29 4.69
CA PHE A 172 -11.11 2.03 3.45
C PHE A 172 -11.30 3.54 3.66
N LEU A 173 -12.36 3.98 4.33
CA LEU A 173 -12.61 5.40 4.62
C LEU A 173 -11.54 5.96 5.56
N ALA A 174 -11.12 5.23 6.59
CA ALA A 174 -10.03 5.62 7.47
C ALA A 174 -8.67 5.68 6.76
N ALA A 175 -8.42 4.78 5.78
CA ALA A 175 -7.24 4.84 4.94
C ALA A 175 -7.32 5.94 3.85
N LEU A 176 -8.53 6.34 3.46
CA LEU A 176 -8.79 7.44 2.52
C LEU A 176 -8.80 8.80 3.22
N LEU A 177 -9.15 8.87 4.51
CA LEU A 177 -9.30 10.11 5.28
C LEU A 177 -8.01 10.95 5.29
N PRO A 178 -6.80 10.41 5.52
CA PRO A 178 -5.55 11.16 5.35
C PRO A 178 -5.39 11.71 3.93
N HIS A 179 -5.82 10.99 2.90
CA HIS A 179 -5.74 11.45 1.51
C HIS A 179 -6.80 12.52 1.18
N LEU A 180 -8.00 12.45 1.78
CA LEU A 180 -9.03 13.49 1.67
C LEU A 180 -8.65 14.75 2.45
N MET A 181 -8.11 14.61 3.67
CA MET A 181 -7.57 15.73 4.44
C MET A 181 -6.37 16.37 3.71
N TYR A 182 -5.49 15.56 3.13
CA TYR A 182 -4.43 16.04 2.25
C TYR A 182 -4.98 16.79 1.04
N ALA A 183 -5.98 16.25 0.33
CA ALA A 183 -6.59 16.93 -0.81
C ALA A 183 -7.27 18.25 -0.40
N ALA A 184 -7.99 18.27 0.72
CA ALA A 184 -8.58 19.48 1.29
C ALA A 184 -7.52 20.51 1.71
N LEU A 185 -6.38 20.07 2.25
CA LEU A 185 -5.24 20.93 2.58
C LEU A 185 -4.56 21.49 1.33
N VAL A 186 -4.41 20.70 0.26
CA VAL A 186 -3.87 21.17 -1.03
C VAL A 186 -4.79 22.23 -1.64
N VAL A 187 -6.11 21.97 -1.65
CA VAL A 187 -7.11 22.92 -2.15
C VAL A 187 -7.13 24.18 -1.29
N GLY A 188 -7.17 24.06 0.04
CA GLY A 188 -7.15 25.20 0.97
C GLY A 188 -5.87 26.03 0.86
N LEU A 189 -4.69 25.40 0.77
CA LEU A 189 -3.41 26.10 0.59
C LEU A 189 -3.36 26.83 -0.77
N LYS A 190 -3.96 26.23 -1.81
CA LYS A 190 -4.10 26.85 -3.13
C LYS A 190 -5.09 28.01 -3.13
N GLU A 191 -6.20 27.93 -2.39
CA GLU A 191 -7.15 29.05 -2.26
C GLU A 191 -6.57 30.20 -1.40
N LEU A 192 -5.83 29.88 -0.34
CA LEU A 192 -5.19 30.86 0.54
C LEU A 192 -4.01 31.59 -0.11
N MET A 193 -3.13 30.87 -0.82
CA MET A 193 -1.89 31.43 -1.38
C MET A 193 -1.58 30.94 -2.80
N PRO A 194 -2.48 31.14 -3.79
CA PRO A 194 -2.34 30.58 -5.14
C PRO A 194 -1.06 31.02 -5.84
N SER A 195 -0.67 32.30 -5.69
CA SER A 195 0.54 32.87 -6.26
C SER A 195 1.81 32.21 -5.72
N VAL A 196 1.88 31.99 -4.41
CA VAL A 196 3.04 31.41 -3.71
C VAL A 196 3.21 29.93 -4.06
N VAL A 197 2.13 29.14 -4.01
CA VAL A 197 2.18 27.71 -4.37
C VAL A 197 2.54 27.53 -5.85
N THR A 198 1.97 28.35 -6.74
CA THR A 198 2.33 28.33 -8.17
C THR A 198 3.80 28.72 -8.37
N TYR A 199 4.27 29.77 -7.69
CA TYR A 199 5.66 30.22 -7.77
C TYR A 199 6.64 29.11 -7.34
N PHE A 200 6.42 28.50 -6.17
CA PHE A 200 7.26 27.39 -5.72
C PHE A 200 7.20 26.17 -6.66
N ALA A 201 6.02 25.83 -7.19
CA ALA A 201 5.83 24.68 -8.07
C ALA A 201 6.43 24.86 -9.48
N THR A 202 6.38 26.07 -10.05
CA THR A 202 6.75 26.32 -11.45
C THR A 202 8.02 27.12 -11.65
N ARG A 203 8.41 28.00 -10.71
CA ARG A 203 9.58 28.89 -10.84
C ARG A 203 10.77 28.52 -9.97
N THR A 204 10.60 27.64 -8.97
CA THR A 204 11.71 27.23 -8.10
C THR A 204 12.07 25.76 -8.28
N TYR A 205 13.33 25.42 -8.00
CA TYR A 205 13.78 24.03 -7.99
C TYR A 205 13.23 23.22 -6.80
N LEU A 206 12.41 23.81 -5.91
CA LEU A 206 11.95 23.20 -4.66
C LEU A 206 11.29 21.82 -4.88
N ARG A 207 10.48 21.67 -5.93
CA ARG A 207 9.88 20.36 -6.28
C ARG A 207 10.94 19.30 -6.53
N SER A 208 11.94 19.62 -7.37
CA SER A 208 13.06 18.72 -7.68
C SER A 208 13.91 18.45 -6.43
N ILE A 209 14.15 19.47 -5.61
CA ILE A 209 14.89 19.35 -4.35
C ILE A 209 14.19 18.35 -3.42
N ILE A 210 12.89 18.49 -3.21
CA ILE A 210 12.12 17.65 -2.28
C ILE A 210 11.88 16.24 -2.83
N SER A 211 11.50 16.10 -4.11
CA SER A 211 11.12 14.80 -4.68
C SER A 211 12.30 13.91 -5.08
N PHE A 212 13.48 14.50 -5.30
CA PHE A 212 14.60 13.81 -5.93
C PHE A 212 15.93 14.07 -5.21
N TRP A 213 16.38 15.32 -5.08
CA TRP A 213 17.71 15.60 -4.50
C TRP A 213 17.83 15.27 -3.02
N HIS A 214 16.81 15.55 -2.21
CA HIS A 214 16.82 15.26 -0.77
C HIS A 214 16.84 13.75 -0.50
N PRO A 215 15.95 12.91 -1.10
CA PRO A 215 16.07 11.45 -1.03
C PRO A 215 17.40 10.91 -1.57
N LEU A 216 17.93 11.51 -2.64
CA LEU A 216 19.23 11.13 -3.21
C LEU A 216 20.38 11.42 -2.22
N TYR A 217 20.38 12.59 -1.59
CA TYR A 217 21.33 12.95 -0.55
C TYR A 217 21.25 12.01 0.66
N LEU A 218 20.04 11.72 1.15
CA LEU A 218 19.83 10.73 2.22
C LEU A 218 20.34 9.35 1.83
N THR A 219 20.12 8.93 0.59
CA THR A 219 20.61 7.64 0.06
C THR A 219 22.13 7.59 0.01
N ILE A 220 22.79 8.66 -0.43
CA ILE A 220 24.27 8.77 -0.45
C ILE A 220 24.83 8.78 0.98
N SER A 221 24.22 9.56 1.89
CA SER A 221 24.64 9.65 3.30
C SER A 221 24.51 8.30 4.02
N LEU A 222 23.37 7.62 3.83
CA LEU A 222 23.11 6.28 4.36
C LEU A 222 24.10 5.25 3.83
N LEU A 223 24.38 5.28 2.52
CA LEU A 223 25.31 4.36 1.89
C LEU A 223 26.76 4.61 2.35
N GLY A 224 27.14 5.87 2.58
CA GLY A 224 28.41 6.25 3.21
C GLY A 224 28.55 5.74 4.66
N ARG A 225 27.47 5.82 5.46
CA ARG A 225 27.43 5.23 6.81
C ARG A 225 27.48 3.69 6.79
N LEU A 226 26.89 3.07 5.77
CA LEU A 226 26.82 1.62 5.62
C LEU A 226 28.12 0.99 5.07
N SER A 227 28.84 1.70 4.20
CA SER A 227 30.09 1.27 3.56
C SER A 227 31.15 0.68 4.53
N PRO A 228 31.51 1.31 5.67
CA PRO A 228 32.48 0.73 6.60
C PRO A 228 32.00 -0.61 7.19
N HIS A 229 30.74 -0.72 7.61
CA HIS A 229 30.20 -1.98 8.16
C HIS A 229 30.19 -3.12 7.12
N LEU A 230 29.95 -2.80 5.85
CA LEU A 230 30.04 -3.77 4.75
C LEU A 230 31.49 -4.20 4.45
N ARG A 231 32.46 -3.30 4.65
CA ARG A 231 33.90 -3.59 4.50
C ARG A 231 34.39 -4.49 5.63
N ASP A 232 34.17 -4.09 6.88
CA ASP A 232 34.49 -4.87 8.09
C ASP A 232 33.97 -6.31 7.98
N TYR A 233 32.74 -6.51 7.48
CA TYR A 233 32.16 -7.83 7.28
C TYR A 233 32.82 -8.64 6.16
N LYS A 234 33.19 -8.00 5.03
CA LYS A 234 33.90 -8.68 3.94
C LYS A 234 35.28 -9.14 4.40
N ASP A 235 35.99 -8.30 5.15
CA ASP A 235 37.32 -8.61 5.68
C ASP A 235 37.24 -9.72 6.76
N ALA A 236 36.22 -9.67 7.63
CA ALA A 236 35.92 -10.74 8.59
C ALA A 236 35.51 -12.07 7.92
N LYS A 237 34.82 -12.01 6.76
CA LYS A 237 34.46 -13.21 5.98
C LYS A 237 35.68 -13.81 5.26
N ALA A 238 36.54 -12.97 4.70
CA ALA A 238 37.77 -13.40 4.01
C ALA A 238 38.78 -14.03 4.97
N THR A 239 38.96 -13.45 6.17
CA THR A 239 39.80 -14.03 7.22
C THR A 239 39.28 -15.39 7.68
N ARG A 240 37.98 -15.52 7.99
CA ARG A 240 37.37 -16.83 8.34
C ARG A 240 37.53 -17.89 7.25
N ALA A 241 37.40 -17.53 5.98
CA ALA A 241 37.59 -18.46 4.86
C ALA A 241 39.04 -18.96 4.74
N ASN A 242 40.02 -18.09 4.99
CA ASN A 242 41.43 -18.46 5.01
C ASN A 242 41.82 -19.30 6.25
N GLU A 243 41.10 -19.13 7.38
CA GLU A 243 41.30 -19.92 8.60
C GLU A 243 40.67 -21.32 8.50
N SER A 244 39.50 -21.47 7.85
CA SER A 244 38.84 -22.78 7.70
C SER A 244 39.69 -23.80 6.93
N ASP A 245 40.52 -23.34 5.99
CA ASP A 245 41.41 -24.20 5.21
C ASP A 245 42.71 -24.60 5.95
N LYS A 246 43.00 -24.01 7.12
CA LYS A 246 44.28 -24.19 7.85
C LYS A 246 44.15 -24.70 9.29
N SER A 247 42.95 -24.71 9.87
CA SER A 247 42.77 -24.95 11.31
C SER A 247 42.03 -26.25 11.66
N THR A 248 42.77 -27.35 11.79
CA THR A 248 42.36 -28.43 12.71
C THR A 248 42.98 -28.20 14.10
N LYS A 249 42.14 -28.21 15.14
CA LYS A 249 42.52 -28.25 16.57
C LYS A 249 43.31 -27.05 17.14
N SER A 250 42.61 -25.94 17.44
CA SER A 250 42.54 -25.43 18.82
C SER A 250 41.43 -24.38 18.99
N SER A 251 40.22 -24.82 19.33
CA SER A 251 39.16 -23.91 19.77
C SER A 251 39.46 -23.43 21.20
N ARG A 252 40.39 -22.47 21.31
CA ARG A 252 40.67 -21.80 22.57
C ARG A 252 39.63 -20.70 22.74
N GLU A 253 38.60 -21.01 23.53
CA GLU A 253 37.49 -20.13 23.87
C GLU A 253 38.01 -18.78 24.38
N ARG A 254 38.07 -17.78 23.49
CA ARG A 254 38.50 -16.43 23.84
C ARG A 254 37.40 -15.80 24.71
N THR A 255 37.66 -15.71 26.00
CA THR A 255 36.82 -14.96 26.95
C THR A 255 36.59 -13.54 26.44
N GLU A 256 35.39 -13.27 25.92
CA GLU A 256 35.00 -11.91 25.49
C GLU A 256 35.05 -10.96 26.70
N THR A 257 35.82 -9.88 26.59
CA THR A 257 35.91 -8.91 27.67
C THR A 257 34.63 -8.05 27.75
N PRO A 258 34.28 -7.50 28.94
CA PRO A 258 33.09 -6.66 29.07
C PRO A 258 33.06 -5.44 28.11
N SER A 259 34.23 -4.95 27.70
CA SER A 259 34.38 -3.87 26.72
C SER A 259 34.01 -4.30 25.29
N THR A 260 34.44 -5.49 24.82
CA THR A 260 34.06 -5.98 23.49
C THR A 260 32.57 -6.31 23.43
N LEU A 261 31.98 -6.85 24.50
CA LEU A 261 30.53 -7.05 24.64
C LEU A 261 29.74 -5.74 24.52
N LYS A 262 30.21 -4.65 25.15
CA LYS A 262 29.57 -3.33 25.04
C LYS A 262 29.68 -2.77 23.62
N GLN A 263 30.86 -2.88 22.99
CA GLN A 263 31.09 -2.43 21.61
C GLN A 263 30.27 -3.23 20.59
N ARG A 264 30.13 -4.55 20.79
CA ARG A 264 29.28 -5.43 19.97
C ARG A 264 27.81 -5.01 20.04
N ARG A 265 27.26 -4.80 21.24
CA ARG A 265 25.89 -4.29 21.42
C ARG A 265 25.67 -2.90 20.82
N GLN A 266 26.68 -2.04 20.85
CA GLN A 266 26.63 -0.72 20.22
C GLN A 266 26.52 -0.88 18.68
N ARG A 267 27.40 -1.68 18.07
CA ARG A 267 27.35 -2.01 16.63
C ARG A 267 26.05 -2.69 16.22
N GLU A 268 25.50 -3.58 17.03
CA GLU A 268 24.22 -4.25 16.77
C GLU A 268 23.04 -3.25 16.73
N LYS A 269 23.01 -2.25 17.62
CA LYS A 269 22.03 -1.15 17.59
C LYS A 269 22.21 -0.25 16.36
N GLU A 270 23.45 0.11 16.03
CA GLU A 270 23.77 0.92 14.85
C GLU A 270 23.36 0.19 13.57
N MET A 271 23.63 -1.11 13.46
CA MET A 271 23.22 -1.95 12.33
C MET A 271 21.69 -2.08 12.22
N GLU A 272 20.96 -2.27 13.31
CA GLU A 272 19.48 -2.32 13.26
C GLU A 272 18.88 -0.95 12.90
N THR A 273 19.52 0.16 13.33
CA THR A 273 19.13 1.51 12.92
C THR A 273 19.35 1.71 11.42
N LEU A 274 20.53 1.36 10.90
CA LEU A 274 20.85 1.40 9.47
C LEU A 274 19.92 0.48 8.66
N ARG A 275 19.55 -0.69 9.17
CA ARG A 275 18.60 -1.62 8.54
C ARG A 275 17.23 -0.96 8.32
N VAL A 276 16.71 -0.26 9.33
CA VAL A 276 15.43 0.48 9.21
C VAL A 276 15.57 1.63 8.21
N GLU A 277 16.64 2.42 8.29
CA GLU A 277 16.91 3.51 7.34
C GLU A 277 17.01 3.00 5.89
N VAL A 278 17.67 1.86 5.66
CA VAL A 278 17.77 1.18 4.34
C VAL A 278 16.40 0.75 3.84
N ILE A 279 15.58 0.09 4.67
CA ILE A 279 14.21 -0.29 4.29
C ILE A 279 13.38 0.94 3.92
N ASP A 280 13.45 2.02 4.70
CA ASP A 280 12.67 3.23 4.48
C ASP A 280 13.07 3.95 3.18
N MET A 281 14.38 4.06 2.89
CA MET A 281 14.86 4.61 1.61
C MET A 281 14.47 3.73 0.41
N LEU A 282 14.57 2.41 0.53
CA LEU A 282 14.17 1.49 -0.55
C LEU A 282 12.66 1.55 -0.82
N LYS A 283 11.81 1.62 0.22
CA LYS A 283 10.36 1.86 0.07
C LYS A 283 10.07 3.19 -0.63
N TYR A 284 10.79 4.27 -0.26
CA TYR A 284 10.66 5.57 -0.92
C TYR A 284 10.93 5.44 -2.43
N TRP A 285 12.07 4.86 -2.81
CA TRP A 285 12.44 4.72 -4.22
C TRP A 285 11.47 3.84 -5.02
N VAL A 286 10.93 2.78 -4.42
CA VAL A 286 9.85 1.98 -5.03
C VAL A 286 8.61 2.83 -5.31
N VAL A 287 8.12 3.57 -4.31
CA VAL A 287 6.92 4.41 -4.48
C VAL A 287 7.18 5.51 -5.52
N TYR A 288 8.33 6.16 -5.47
CA TYR A 288 8.77 7.15 -6.45
C TYR A 288 8.80 6.57 -7.88
N ALA A 289 9.45 5.42 -8.07
CA ALA A 289 9.60 4.78 -9.37
C ALA A 289 8.26 4.33 -9.96
N VAL A 290 7.37 3.77 -9.15
CA VAL A 290 6.03 3.35 -9.60
C VAL A 290 5.16 4.55 -9.98
N LEU A 291 5.17 5.62 -9.20
CA LEU A 291 4.44 6.85 -9.54
C LEU A 291 5.00 7.49 -10.81
N LEU A 292 6.32 7.55 -10.96
CA LEU A 292 6.98 8.06 -12.16
C LEU A 292 6.67 7.19 -13.39
N ALA A 293 6.60 5.86 -13.23
CA ALA A 293 6.17 4.95 -14.28
C ALA A 293 4.71 5.21 -14.68
N ILE A 294 3.78 5.27 -13.72
CA ILE A 294 2.36 5.60 -13.97
C ILE A 294 2.22 6.93 -14.73
N VAL A 295 2.94 7.98 -14.32
CA VAL A 295 2.90 9.29 -14.99
C VAL A 295 3.49 9.23 -16.41
N ARG A 296 4.63 8.55 -16.60
CA ARG A 296 5.26 8.40 -17.93
C ARG A 296 4.39 7.56 -18.87
N THR A 297 3.88 6.43 -18.42
CA THR A 297 2.94 5.57 -19.16
C THR A 297 1.65 6.32 -19.49
N GLY A 298 1.09 7.09 -18.54
CA GLY A 298 -0.08 7.93 -18.76
C GLY A 298 0.14 9.02 -19.80
N ARG A 299 1.33 9.62 -19.88
CA ARG A 299 1.69 10.59 -20.92
C ARG A 299 1.83 9.98 -22.31
N LEU A 300 2.19 8.70 -22.42
CA LEU A 300 2.26 8.01 -23.70
C LEU A 300 0.87 7.69 -24.26
N LEU A 301 -0.08 7.22 -23.43
CA LEU A 301 -1.44 6.89 -23.87
C LEU A 301 -2.11 8.09 -24.58
N PRO A 302 -2.71 7.96 -25.77
CA PRO A 302 -3.13 9.13 -26.56
C PRO A 302 -4.21 10.00 -25.88
N ILE A 303 -5.19 9.38 -25.21
CA ILE A 303 -6.27 10.12 -24.51
C ILE A 303 -5.73 10.82 -23.27
N VAL A 304 -5.01 10.08 -22.41
CA VAL A 304 -4.47 10.60 -21.14
C VAL A 304 -3.34 11.60 -21.41
N GLY A 305 -2.48 11.30 -22.38
CA GLY A 305 -1.47 12.19 -22.94
C GLY A 305 -2.07 13.45 -23.55
N HIS A 306 -3.26 13.46 -24.14
CA HIS A 306 -3.88 14.72 -24.58
C HIS A 306 -4.34 15.60 -23.40
N VAL A 307 -4.75 14.98 -22.28
CA VAL A 307 -5.10 15.68 -21.03
C VAL A 307 -3.85 16.13 -20.24
N LEU A 308 -2.79 15.32 -20.24
CA LEU A 308 -1.55 15.54 -19.48
C LEU A 308 -0.46 16.31 -20.25
N ASN A 309 -0.46 16.26 -21.59
CA ASN A 309 0.36 17.14 -22.40
C ASN A 309 -0.30 18.51 -22.39
N VAL A 310 0.07 19.24 -21.35
CA VAL A 310 0.21 20.68 -21.37
C VAL A 310 0.84 21.05 -22.70
N SER A 311 0.06 21.61 -23.62
CA SER A 311 0.65 22.50 -24.60
C SER A 311 1.29 23.57 -23.73
N THR A 312 2.62 23.65 -23.76
CA THR A 312 3.30 24.88 -23.37
C THR A 312 2.53 25.99 -24.04
N GLU A 313 1.96 26.91 -23.24
CA GLU A 313 1.29 28.12 -23.72
C GLU A 313 2.38 28.95 -24.42
N VAL A 314 2.74 28.57 -25.65
CA VAL A 314 3.32 29.48 -26.63
C VAL A 314 2.17 30.44 -26.88
N ASP A 315 2.37 31.70 -26.49
CA ASP A 315 1.32 32.73 -26.48
C ASP A 315 0.83 33.01 -27.90
N SER A 316 -0.08 32.15 -28.39
CA SER A 316 -0.77 32.30 -29.66
C SER A 316 -1.90 33.33 -29.52
N THR A 317 -1.50 34.56 -29.17
CA THR A 317 -2.31 35.78 -29.32
C THR A 317 -2.58 36.08 -30.80
N THR A 318 -1.83 35.46 -31.71
CA THR A 318 -2.17 35.29 -33.12
C THR A 318 -3.38 34.38 -33.30
N VAL A 319 -4.57 34.98 -33.15
CA VAL A 319 -5.85 34.40 -33.58
C VAL A 319 -5.82 34.20 -35.10
N SER A 320 -5.36 33.04 -35.55
CA SER A 320 -5.48 32.63 -36.94
C SER A 320 -6.95 32.38 -37.26
N LYS A 321 -7.60 33.37 -37.88
CA LYS A 321 -8.93 33.22 -38.48
C LYS A 321 -8.83 32.24 -39.65
N GLY A 322 -9.00 30.96 -39.35
CA GLY A 322 -9.08 29.91 -40.37
C GLY A 322 -10.20 30.20 -41.36
N PHE A 323 -9.87 30.23 -42.65
CA PHE A 323 -10.73 30.74 -43.73
C PHE A 323 -12.05 29.95 -43.94
N PHE A 324 -12.12 28.71 -43.44
CA PHE A 324 -13.35 27.90 -43.47
C PHE A 324 -14.08 27.96 -42.13
N GLY A 325 -15.11 28.81 -42.07
CA GLY A 325 -15.92 29.11 -40.89
C GLY A 325 -16.84 27.99 -40.38
N LYS A 326 -16.33 26.77 -40.19
CA LYS A 326 -17.00 25.75 -39.37
C LYS A 326 -16.44 25.81 -37.95
N VAL A 327 -17.17 26.49 -37.07
CA VAL A 327 -16.96 26.41 -35.61
C VAL A 327 -17.27 24.99 -35.16
N SER A 328 -16.25 24.13 -35.22
CA SER A 328 -16.26 22.85 -34.52
C SER A 328 -16.59 23.12 -33.07
N ARG A 329 -17.73 22.60 -32.58
CA ARG A 329 -18.08 22.67 -31.16
C ARG A 329 -16.96 21.98 -30.39
N ALA A 330 -16.09 22.76 -29.78
CA ALA A 330 -14.99 22.29 -28.95
C ALA A 330 -15.55 21.28 -27.94
N GLY A 331 -15.26 20.00 -28.17
CA GLY A 331 -15.91 18.91 -27.46
C GLY A 331 -15.67 18.99 -25.96
N PHE A 332 -16.52 18.35 -25.17
CA PHE A 332 -16.48 18.35 -23.70
C PHE A 332 -15.07 18.13 -23.11
N TYR A 333 -14.25 17.32 -23.79
CA TYR A 333 -12.83 17.08 -23.50
C TYR A 333 -11.96 18.35 -23.38
N THR A 334 -12.25 19.41 -24.14
CA THR A 334 -11.51 20.68 -24.05
C THR A 334 -11.70 21.40 -22.72
N LYS A 335 -12.85 21.20 -22.05
CA LYS A 335 -13.14 21.73 -20.70
C LYS A 335 -12.49 20.90 -19.58
N LEU A 336 -12.06 19.67 -19.87
CA LEU A 336 -11.40 18.77 -18.91
C LEU A 336 -9.87 18.91 -18.93
N ARG A 337 -9.31 19.86 -19.68
CA ARG A 337 -7.86 20.05 -19.78
C ARG A 337 -7.32 20.62 -18.47
N LEU A 338 -6.63 19.77 -17.71
CA LEU A 338 -5.92 20.20 -16.50
C LEU A 338 -4.81 21.17 -16.88
N ARG A 339 -4.79 22.35 -16.26
CA ARG A 339 -3.72 23.33 -16.46
C ARG A 339 -2.42 22.75 -15.94
N GLY A 340 -1.34 22.79 -16.73
CA GLY A 340 -0.06 22.15 -16.36
C GLY A 340 0.46 22.55 -14.98
N LYS A 341 0.34 23.84 -14.67
CA LYS A 341 0.64 24.43 -13.36
C LYS A 341 0.00 23.64 -12.20
N PHE A 342 -1.27 23.22 -12.34
CA PHE A 342 -1.96 22.41 -11.33
C PHE A 342 -1.37 21.00 -11.15
N VAL A 343 -0.89 20.36 -12.22
CA VAL A 343 -0.21 19.05 -12.11
C VAL A 343 1.10 19.21 -11.36
N ASP A 344 1.84 20.29 -11.62
CA ASP A 344 3.12 20.60 -10.96
C ASP A 344 2.93 21.01 -9.49
N GLU A 345 1.91 21.83 -9.19
CA GLU A 345 1.45 22.18 -7.83
C GLU A 345 1.06 20.91 -7.05
N ALA A 346 0.16 20.09 -7.59
CA ALA A 346 -0.30 18.86 -6.94
C ALA A 346 0.85 17.87 -6.73
N THR A 347 1.82 17.81 -7.64
CA THR A 347 3.02 16.99 -7.48
C THR A 347 3.96 17.53 -6.39
N LEU A 348 4.18 18.85 -6.32
CA LEU A 348 4.99 19.47 -5.27
C LEU A 348 4.40 19.16 -3.88
N VAL A 349 3.11 19.43 -3.69
CA VAL A 349 2.46 19.20 -2.39
C VAL A 349 2.41 17.70 -2.06
N PHE A 350 2.33 16.82 -3.07
CA PHE A 350 2.35 15.38 -2.87
C PHE A 350 3.71 14.89 -2.37
N PHE A 351 4.81 15.37 -2.95
CA PHE A 351 6.15 15.05 -2.46
C PHE A 351 6.46 15.72 -1.12
N ILE A 352 5.91 16.90 -0.82
CA ILE A 352 5.98 17.48 0.53
C ILE A 352 5.31 16.54 1.55
N TRP A 353 4.09 16.06 1.27
CA TRP A 353 3.38 15.12 2.13
C TRP A 353 4.10 13.77 2.26
N LEU A 354 4.69 13.27 1.18
CA LEU A 354 5.39 11.99 1.16
C LEU A 354 6.76 12.03 1.86
N CYS A 355 7.49 13.16 1.79
CA CYS A 355 8.80 13.34 2.42
C CYS A 355 8.73 13.89 3.86
N PHE A 356 7.83 14.85 4.14
CA PHE A 356 7.85 15.64 5.37
C PHE A 356 6.69 15.40 6.33
N MET A 357 5.65 14.63 5.99
CA MET A 357 4.59 14.35 6.97
C MET A 357 5.21 13.57 8.14
N PRO A 358 5.33 14.17 9.33
CA PRO A 358 6.08 13.54 10.40
C PRO A 358 5.28 12.35 10.89
N ALA A 359 5.94 11.19 10.92
CA ALA A 359 5.41 10.00 11.53
C ALA A 359 5.52 10.14 13.06
N SER A 360 4.74 11.06 13.65
CA SER A 360 4.71 11.39 15.08
C SER A 360 4.28 10.23 15.99
N ILE A 361 4.07 9.05 15.41
CA ILE A 361 3.73 7.77 16.05
C ILE A 361 4.84 6.72 15.82
N ALA A 362 5.69 6.85 14.79
CA ALA A 362 6.68 5.84 14.40
C ALA A 362 8.03 5.93 15.14
N GLY A 363 8.29 7.02 15.87
CA GLY A 363 9.46 7.12 16.76
C GLY A 363 9.46 6.04 17.85
N ASP A 364 8.27 5.53 18.20
CA ASP A 364 8.12 4.44 19.15
C ASP A 364 8.30 3.05 18.51
N GLU A 365 8.14 2.88 17.20
CA GLU A 365 8.36 1.58 16.55
C GLU A 365 9.85 1.18 16.57
N VAL A 366 10.75 2.12 16.28
CA VAL A 366 12.21 1.90 16.38
C VAL A 366 12.63 1.68 17.84
N LYS A 367 12.05 2.43 18.78
CA LYS A 367 12.29 2.17 20.22
C LYS A 367 11.76 0.79 20.63
N GLN A 368 10.58 0.38 20.18
CA GLN A 368 9.99 -0.93 20.51
C GLN A 368 10.78 -2.08 19.88
N SER A 369 11.24 -1.97 18.63
CA SER A 369 12.07 -2.99 18.00
C SER A 369 13.41 -3.15 18.72
N ILE A 370 14.11 -2.04 19.00
CA ILE A 370 15.35 -2.03 19.79
C ILE A 370 15.10 -2.60 21.19
N THR A 371 14.02 -2.21 21.88
CA THR A 371 13.69 -2.73 23.22
C THR A 371 13.38 -4.23 23.18
N LYS A 372 12.68 -4.71 22.16
CA LYS A 372 12.37 -6.13 21.96
C LYS A 372 13.64 -6.95 21.71
N VAL A 373 14.55 -6.48 20.85
CA VAL A 373 15.85 -7.13 20.61
C VAL A 373 16.70 -7.17 21.90
N LEU A 374 16.76 -6.07 22.65
CA LEU A 374 17.54 -6.00 23.90
C LEU A 374 16.93 -6.80 25.07
N SER A 375 15.60 -6.95 25.10
CA SER A 375 14.88 -7.68 26.16
C SER A 375 14.78 -9.20 25.93
N SER A 376 15.04 -9.67 24.70
CA SER A 376 14.85 -11.06 24.29
C SER A 376 15.94 -12.02 24.82
N LYS A 377 16.01 -12.18 26.15
CA LYS A 377 16.87 -13.18 26.81
C LYS A 377 16.26 -14.59 26.87
N ARG A 378 15.09 -14.81 26.24
CA ARG A 378 14.43 -16.11 26.06
C ARG A 378 13.99 -16.28 24.61
N PRO A 379 14.35 -17.38 23.91
CA PRO A 379 13.77 -17.70 22.62
C PRO A 379 12.30 -18.09 22.81
N ILE A 380 11.39 -17.22 22.39
CA ILE A 380 9.97 -17.55 22.28
C ILE A 380 9.78 -18.30 20.96
N PRO A 381 9.13 -19.48 20.92
CA PRO A 381 8.92 -20.23 19.69
C PRO A 381 8.09 -19.40 18.69
N ILE A 382 8.67 -19.17 17.51
CA ILE A 382 8.13 -18.27 16.48
C ILE A 382 7.15 -19.04 15.61
N GLU A 383 5.93 -19.24 16.12
CA GLU A 383 4.83 -19.86 15.34
C GLU A 383 3.56 -19.01 15.27
N SER A 384 3.52 -17.87 15.99
CA SER A 384 2.52 -16.85 15.72
C SER A 384 2.73 -16.29 14.32
N LYS A 385 1.75 -16.50 13.44
CA LYS A 385 1.63 -15.76 12.16
C LYS A 385 1.91 -14.26 12.40
N PRO A 386 2.44 -13.54 11.40
CA PRO A 386 2.49 -12.09 11.43
C PRO A 386 1.06 -11.54 11.30
N ASP A 387 0.28 -11.66 12.38
CA ASP A 387 -1.00 -10.99 12.52
C ASP A 387 -0.78 -9.50 12.34
N ASN A 388 -1.71 -8.88 11.63
CA ASN A 388 -1.60 -7.50 11.17
C ASN A 388 -1.47 -6.52 12.34
N VAL A 389 -0.24 -6.32 12.83
CA VAL A 389 0.11 -5.15 13.63
C VAL A 389 -0.01 -3.98 12.67
N ILE A 390 -1.13 -3.26 12.80
CA ILE A 390 -1.39 -2.01 12.09
C ILE A 390 -0.55 -0.94 12.80
N GLY A 391 0.77 -1.06 12.65
CA GLY A 391 1.74 -0.02 13.00
C GLY A 391 1.45 1.26 12.23
N GLY A 392 1.95 2.38 12.74
CA GLY A 392 1.64 3.74 12.28
C GLY A 392 2.24 4.03 10.90
N SER A 393 1.71 3.38 9.87
CA SER A 393 2.26 3.35 8.52
C SER A 393 2.37 4.75 7.94
N ARG A 394 3.59 5.17 7.59
CA ARG A 394 3.85 6.44 6.93
C ARG A 394 3.10 6.49 5.59
N PRO A 395 2.85 7.68 5.01
CA PRO A 395 2.37 7.82 3.63
C PRO A 395 3.07 6.88 2.63
N VAL A 396 4.41 6.79 2.75
CA VAL A 396 5.25 5.88 1.97
C VAL A 396 4.90 4.40 2.21
N ASP A 397 4.71 3.96 3.46
CA ASP A 397 4.37 2.57 3.77
C ASP A 397 2.99 2.17 3.24
N ILE A 398 2.00 3.08 3.32
CA ILE A 398 0.65 2.85 2.80
C ILE A 398 0.70 2.67 1.28
N LEU A 399 1.44 3.54 0.59
CA LEU A 399 1.63 3.46 -0.85
C LEU A 399 2.43 2.22 -1.24
N TYR A 400 3.55 1.95 -0.56
CA TYR A 400 4.37 0.76 -0.77
C TYR A 400 3.54 -0.52 -0.61
N ARG A 401 2.76 -0.66 0.47
CA ARG A 401 1.90 -1.83 0.71
C ARG A 401 0.80 -2.01 -0.35
N LYS A 402 0.30 -0.92 -0.94
CA LYS A 402 -0.71 -0.97 -2.02
C LYS A 402 -0.08 -1.23 -3.41
N LEU A 403 1.08 -0.66 -3.68
CA LEU A 403 1.75 -0.71 -4.99
C LEU A 403 2.63 -1.95 -5.16
N SER A 404 3.28 -2.42 -4.09
CA SER A 404 4.16 -3.61 -4.13
C SER A 404 3.50 -4.84 -4.75
N PRO A 405 2.28 -5.25 -4.33
CA PRO A 405 1.60 -6.39 -4.96
C PRO A 405 1.32 -6.20 -6.45
N ALA A 406 1.09 -4.96 -6.91
CA ALA A 406 0.87 -4.67 -8.32
C ALA A 406 2.17 -4.76 -9.12
N VAL A 407 3.28 -4.22 -8.62
CA VAL A 407 4.62 -4.34 -9.24
C VAL A 407 5.08 -5.79 -9.30
N LEU A 408 4.95 -6.51 -8.18
CA LEU A 408 5.26 -7.93 -8.10
C LEU A 408 4.35 -8.75 -9.04
N ALA A 409 3.05 -8.43 -9.13
CA ALA A 409 2.16 -9.08 -10.09
C ALA A 409 2.57 -8.78 -11.54
N THR A 410 2.93 -7.54 -11.88
CA THR A 410 3.43 -7.19 -13.21
C THR A 410 4.67 -8.01 -13.54
N ILE A 411 5.69 -7.99 -12.68
CA ILE A 411 6.93 -8.72 -12.92
C ILE A 411 6.68 -10.24 -12.95
N ASN A 412 5.95 -10.81 -11.99
CA ASN A 412 5.63 -12.24 -11.98
C ASN A 412 4.75 -12.68 -13.17
N SER A 413 3.89 -11.81 -13.70
CA SER A 413 3.08 -12.11 -14.91
C SER A 413 3.92 -12.05 -16.19
N SER A 414 4.90 -11.16 -16.21
CA SER A 414 5.87 -11.03 -17.30
C SER A 414 6.97 -12.09 -17.24
N ALA A 415 7.20 -12.63 -16.05
CA ALA A 415 8.24 -13.59 -15.77
C ALA A 415 7.73 -15.01 -15.98
N PHE A 416 8.33 -15.66 -16.98
CA PHE A 416 8.58 -17.10 -16.98
C PHE A 416 9.46 -17.56 -15.79
N LEU A 417 9.51 -16.82 -14.67
CA LEU A 417 10.30 -17.11 -13.48
C LEU A 417 9.50 -16.83 -12.21
N LYS A 418 8.72 -17.85 -11.82
CA LYS A 418 8.41 -18.06 -10.40
C LYS A 418 9.74 -18.16 -9.65
N LYS A 419 9.88 -17.45 -8.53
CA LYS A 419 11.09 -17.37 -7.69
C LYS A 419 11.59 -18.73 -7.12
N GLY A 420 10.90 -19.83 -7.39
CA GLY A 420 11.28 -21.20 -6.98
C GLY A 420 12.48 -21.79 -7.72
N ALA A 421 13.08 -21.10 -8.69
CA ALA A 421 14.22 -21.62 -9.45
C ALA A 421 15.57 -21.61 -8.70
N ILE A 422 15.69 -20.95 -7.54
CA ILE A 422 16.99 -20.62 -6.89
C ILE A 422 17.08 -21.07 -5.41
N GLY A 423 16.07 -21.73 -4.81
CA GLY A 423 16.25 -22.22 -3.42
C GLY A 423 15.17 -23.13 -2.81
N ASP A 424 13.88 -22.79 -2.94
CA ASP A 424 12.81 -23.47 -2.17
C ASP A 424 11.95 -24.40 -3.04
N CYS A 425 12.54 -25.52 -3.47
CA CYS A 425 11.98 -26.46 -4.43
C CYS A 425 11.01 -27.50 -3.82
N HIS A 426 9.86 -27.07 -3.31
CA HIS A 426 8.73 -27.98 -2.98
C HIS A 426 7.48 -27.80 -3.87
N GLY A 427 7.50 -26.87 -4.83
CA GLY A 427 6.43 -26.72 -5.84
C GLY A 427 6.81 -27.35 -7.19
N LYS A 428 5.99 -28.28 -7.70
CA LYS A 428 6.24 -29.07 -8.94
C LYS A 428 6.09 -28.30 -10.27
N GLU A 429 6.12 -26.97 -10.25
CA GLU A 429 5.91 -26.13 -11.45
C GLU A 429 7.22 -25.46 -11.91
N SER A 430 8.05 -26.21 -12.64
CA SER A 430 9.20 -25.65 -13.35
C SER A 430 8.74 -24.94 -14.62
N THR A 431 9.12 -23.68 -14.80
CA THR A 431 8.88 -22.93 -16.04
C THR A 431 9.94 -23.28 -17.09
N PHE A 432 9.65 -23.02 -18.37
CA PHE A 432 10.62 -23.24 -19.45
C PHE A 432 11.96 -22.51 -19.20
N VAL A 433 11.91 -21.26 -18.70
CA VAL A 433 13.11 -20.49 -18.39
C VAL A 433 13.86 -21.06 -17.17
N SER A 434 13.18 -21.58 -16.14
CA SER A 434 13.91 -22.26 -15.04
C SER A 434 14.61 -23.52 -15.54
N MET A 435 14.00 -24.28 -16.45
CA MET A 435 14.66 -25.44 -17.09
C MET A 435 15.84 -25.02 -17.99
N ALA A 436 15.71 -23.92 -18.74
CA ALA A 436 16.79 -23.39 -19.55
C ALA A 436 17.98 -22.92 -18.71
N ILE A 437 17.71 -22.18 -17.61
CA ILE A 437 18.74 -21.75 -16.64
C ILE A 437 19.39 -22.95 -15.97
N GLN A 438 18.62 -23.97 -15.56
CA GLN A 438 19.17 -25.19 -14.97
C GLN A 438 20.09 -25.96 -15.94
N LYS A 439 19.68 -26.12 -17.20
CA LYS A 439 20.54 -26.73 -18.25
C LYS A 439 21.80 -25.91 -18.50
N PHE A 440 21.67 -24.58 -18.53
CA PHE A 440 22.81 -23.68 -18.70
C PHE A 440 23.78 -23.75 -17.51
N HIS A 441 23.27 -23.85 -16.28
CA HIS A 441 24.06 -24.08 -15.08
C HIS A 441 24.88 -25.37 -15.20
N SER A 442 24.27 -26.49 -15.60
CA SER A 442 24.98 -27.76 -15.80
C SER A 442 26.05 -27.70 -16.90
N ILE A 443 25.86 -26.87 -17.93
CA ILE A 443 26.88 -26.63 -18.98
C ILE A 443 28.03 -25.79 -18.40
N LEU A 444 27.75 -24.76 -17.60
CA LEU A 444 28.79 -23.98 -16.93
C LEU A 444 29.55 -24.78 -15.87
N ASP A 445 28.88 -25.66 -15.12
CA ASP A 445 29.55 -26.58 -14.19
C ASP A 445 30.57 -27.46 -14.94
N LEU A 446 30.23 -27.94 -16.14
CA LEU A 446 31.15 -28.68 -17.00
C LEU A 446 32.33 -27.82 -17.46
N PHE A 447 32.10 -26.55 -17.83
CA PHE A 447 33.19 -25.64 -18.20
C PHE A 447 34.12 -25.28 -17.02
N VAL A 448 33.59 -25.18 -15.80
CA VAL A 448 34.41 -24.98 -14.59
C VAL A 448 35.15 -26.27 -14.20
N LEU A 449 34.53 -27.45 -14.37
CA LEU A 449 35.18 -28.76 -14.18
C LEU A 449 36.38 -28.95 -15.14
N VAL A 450 36.21 -28.56 -16.40
CA VAL A 450 37.27 -28.56 -17.43
C VAL A 450 38.26 -27.38 -17.26
N ARG A 451 38.07 -26.51 -16.27
CA ARG A 451 38.85 -25.28 -15.99
C ARG A 451 38.89 -24.28 -17.15
N LEU A 452 37.92 -24.33 -18.05
CA LEU A 452 37.77 -23.38 -19.17
C LEU A 452 37.25 -22.02 -18.69
N ILE A 453 36.52 -22.00 -17.57
CA ILE A 453 35.94 -20.80 -16.94
C ILE A 453 36.25 -20.84 -15.43
N SER A 454 36.47 -19.68 -14.80
CA SER A 454 36.60 -19.58 -13.34
C SER A 454 35.22 -19.63 -12.66
N LYS A 455 35.13 -20.16 -11.43
CA LYS A 455 33.86 -20.21 -10.69
C LYS A 455 33.20 -18.82 -10.54
N GLU A 456 34.00 -17.78 -10.32
CA GLU A 456 33.53 -16.39 -10.30
C GLU A 456 32.87 -15.95 -11.62
N SER A 457 33.45 -16.36 -12.76
CA SER A 457 32.87 -16.09 -14.08
C SER A 457 31.59 -16.89 -14.34
N GLN A 458 31.49 -18.12 -13.83
CA GLN A 458 30.24 -18.91 -13.82
C GLN A 458 29.16 -18.18 -13.02
N ASP A 459 29.44 -17.80 -11.77
CA ASP A 459 28.48 -17.11 -10.89
C ASP A 459 28.03 -15.78 -11.51
N TRP A 460 28.95 -15.04 -12.14
CA TRP A 460 28.65 -13.80 -12.87
C TRP A 460 27.76 -14.03 -14.10
N LEU A 461 28.03 -15.06 -14.92
CA LEU A 461 27.21 -15.41 -16.08
C LEU A 461 25.79 -15.84 -15.68
N ILE A 462 25.66 -16.70 -14.65
CA ILE A 462 24.37 -17.15 -14.13
C ILE A 462 23.57 -15.95 -13.63
N THR A 463 24.19 -15.08 -12.82
CA THR A 463 23.54 -13.87 -12.29
C THR A 463 23.10 -12.95 -13.43
N THR A 464 23.94 -12.75 -14.45
CA THR A 464 23.62 -11.93 -15.63
C THR A 464 22.45 -12.49 -16.44
N ILE A 465 22.34 -13.82 -16.59
CA ILE A 465 21.22 -14.48 -17.29
C ILE A 465 19.94 -14.43 -16.47
N VAL A 466 20.01 -14.68 -15.16
CA VAL A 466 18.87 -14.51 -14.24
C VAL A 466 18.35 -13.07 -14.29
N GLU A 467 19.22 -12.07 -14.30
CA GLU A 467 18.80 -10.67 -14.34
C GLU A 467 18.23 -10.24 -15.69
N SER A 468 18.90 -10.60 -16.79
CA SER A 468 18.45 -10.29 -18.15
C SER A 468 17.15 -11.00 -18.53
N SER A 469 16.85 -12.15 -17.93
CA SER A 469 15.56 -12.84 -18.13
C SER A 469 14.35 -12.00 -17.69
N ALA A 470 14.50 -11.14 -16.67
CA ALA A 470 13.45 -10.19 -16.27
C ALA A 470 13.27 -9.03 -17.26
N LEU A 471 14.21 -8.85 -18.20
CA LEU A 471 14.16 -7.85 -19.28
C LEU A 471 13.48 -8.38 -20.55
N LEU A 472 13.27 -9.70 -20.68
CA LEU A 472 12.60 -10.33 -21.84
C LEU A 472 11.26 -9.67 -22.24
N PRO A 473 10.38 -9.25 -21.31
CA PRO A 473 9.14 -8.56 -21.67
C PRO A 473 9.41 -7.25 -22.41
N ALA A 474 10.40 -6.48 -21.94
CA ALA A 474 10.79 -5.23 -22.58
C ALA A 474 11.64 -5.43 -23.84
N LEU A 475 12.35 -6.56 -23.97
CA LEU A 475 13.10 -6.89 -25.18
C LEU A 475 12.18 -6.97 -26.40
N THR A 476 10.93 -7.42 -26.23
CA THR A 476 9.93 -7.40 -27.32
C THR A 476 9.67 -5.99 -27.86
N THR A 477 9.75 -4.96 -27.01
CA THR A 477 9.52 -3.55 -27.40
C THR A 477 10.71 -2.92 -28.12
N LEU A 478 11.88 -3.55 -28.10
CA LEU A 478 13.06 -3.11 -28.86
C LEU A 478 12.85 -3.29 -30.36
N PHE A 479 12.09 -4.31 -30.77
CA PHE A 479 11.74 -4.56 -32.17
C PHE A 479 10.49 -3.80 -32.65
N MET A 480 9.91 -2.97 -31.77
CA MET A 480 8.73 -2.15 -32.08
C MET A 480 9.13 -0.70 -32.40
N PRO A 481 8.23 0.10 -33.01
CA PRO A 481 8.46 1.54 -33.19
C PRO A 481 8.74 2.27 -31.86
N SER A 482 9.51 3.36 -31.92
CA SER A 482 10.00 4.14 -30.77
C SER A 482 8.95 4.47 -29.70
N TYR A 483 7.70 4.69 -30.12
CA TYR A 483 6.57 4.90 -29.20
C TYR A 483 6.33 3.71 -28.25
N PHE A 484 6.42 2.47 -28.75
CA PHE A 484 6.35 1.26 -27.94
C PHE A 484 7.64 0.99 -27.18
N THR A 485 8.80 1.25 -27.79
CA THR A 485 10.12 1.15 -27.12
C THR A 485 10.19 2.01 -25.86
N ASN A 486 9.52 3.17 -25.83
CA ASN A 486 9.39 4.01 -24.63
C ASN A 486 8.69 3.30 -23.45
N TYR A 487 7.72 2.40 -23.69
CA TYR A 487 7.15 1.56 -22.62
C TYR A 487 8.20 0.57 -22.10
N GLY A 488 9.03 0.01 -22.99
CA GLY A 488 10.20 -0.78 -22.61
C GLY A 488 11.19 0.00 -21.74
N VAL A 489 11.52 1.24 -22.13
CA VAL A 489 12.39 2.12 -21.35
C VAL A 489 11.81 2.35 -19.95
N ILE A 490 10.51 2.64 -19.82
CA ILE A 490 9.84 2.80 -18.52
C ILE A 490 9.90 1.49 -17.70
N TYR A 491 9.66 0.35 -18.35
CA TYR A 491 9.67 -0.95 -17.69
C TYR A 491 11.05 -1.30 -17.13
N VAL A 492 12.10 -1.18 -17.95
CA VAL A 492 13.48 -1.50 -17.56
C VAL A 492 14.05 -0.50 -16.55
N SER A 493 13.82 0.80 -16.73
CA SER A 493 14.39 1.83 -15.84
C SER A 493 13.70 1.97 -14.49
N LEU A 494 12.39 1.65 -14.39
CA LEU A 494 11.59 1.91 -13.19
C LEU A 494 10.92 0.66 -12.62
N VAL A 495 10.24 -0.15 -13.44
CA VAL A 495 9.38 -1.25 -12.93
C VAL A 495 10.23 -2.42 -12.44
N VAL A 496 11.14 -2.93 -13.27
CA VAL A 496 12.06 -4.04 -12.94
C VAL A 496 12.88 -3.76 -11.66
N PRO A 497 13.63 -2.64 -11.56
CA PRO A 497 14.38 -2.33 -10.33
C PRO A 497 13.49 -2.07 -9.12
N ALA A 498 12.27 -1.55 -9.27
CA ALA A 498 11.32 -1.43 -8.16
C ALA A 498 10.90 -2.82 -7.62
N GLY A 499 10.62 -3.79 -8.48
CA GLY A 499 10.29 -5.16 -8.04
C GLY A 499 11.44 -5.90 -7.37
N TYR A 500 12.65 -5.76 -7.90
CA TYR A 500 13.85 -6.27 -7.23
C TYR A 500 14.06 -5.60 -5.87
N THR A 501 13.87 -4.28 -5.80
CA THR A 501 13.92 -3.51 -4.53
C THR A 501 12.89 -4.02 -3.52
N ILE A 502 11.64 -4.26 -3.93
CA ILE A 502 10.58 -4.87 -3.09
C ILE A 502 11.02 -6.24 -2.57
N SER A 503 11.48 -7.13 -3.46
CA SER A 503 11.97 -8.47 -3.10
C SER A 503 13.13 -8.41 -2.10
N SER A 504 13.99 -7.40 -2.20
CA SER A 504 15.08 -7.13 -1.25
C SER A 504 14.55 -6.62 0.10
N CYS A 505 13.61 -5.67 0.12
CA CYS A 505 12.96 -5.18 1.33
C CYS A 505 12.29 -6.31 2.12
N ASP A 506 11.51 -7.14 1.44
CA ASP A 506 10.81 -8.27 2.05
C ASP A 506 11.81 -9.30 2.61
N ALA A 507 12.92 -9.54 1.90
CA ALA A 507 14.00 -10.41 2.36
C ALA A 507 14.70 -9.87 3.62
N ILE A 508 14.94 -8.56 3.74
CA ILE A 508 15.47 -7.94 4.98
C ILE A 508 14.44 -8.07 6.11
N GLN A 509 13.15 -7.78 5.86
CA GLN A 509 12.12 -7.79 6.90
C GLN A 509 11.91 -9.17 7.53
N ILE A 510 11.91 -10.23 6.71
CA ILE A 510 11.74 -11.61 7.18
C ILE A 510 12.95 -12.09 8.02
N THR A 511 14.14 -11.56 7.75
CA THR A 511 15.38 -11.99 8.44
C THR A 511 15.57 -11.29 9.76
N SER A 512 15.31 -12.02 10.85
CA SER A 512 15.38 -11.53 12.23
C SER A 512 16.32 -12.33 13.15
N GLN A 513 16.91 -13.42 12.67
CA GLN A 513 17.54 -14.43 13.53
C GLN A 513 19.06 -14.28 13.75
N SER A 514 19.81 -13.64 12.84
CA SER A 514 21.24 -13.36 13.09
C SER A 514 21.75 -12.09 12.40
N VAL A 515 22.70 -11.43 13.06
CA VAL A 515 23.36 -10.21 12.54
C VAL A 515 24.08 -10.49 11.23
N GLU A 516 24.74 -11.64 11.10
CA GLU A 516 25.50 -12.03 9.89
C GLU A 516 24.58 -12.25 8.68
N THR A 517 23.43 -12.93 8.86
CA THR A 517 22.46 -13.10 7.76
C THR A 517 21.74 -11.79 7.42
N THR A 518 21.50 -10.94 8.40
CA THR A 518 20.93 -9.60 8.19
C THR A 518 21.90 -8.72 7.40
N LEU A 519 23.19 -8.71 7.74
CA LEU A 519 24.20 -7.89 7.07
C LEU A 519 24.44 -8.36 5.63
N LEU A 520 24.46 -9.67 5.37
CA LEU A 520 24.50 -10.19 4.00
C LEU A 520 23.32 -9.67 3.15
N LYS A 521 22.10 -9.69 3.69
CA LYS A 521 20.93 -9.16 2.97
C LYS A 521 20.95 -7.64 2.85
N ILE A 522 21.48 -6.92 3.84
CA ILE A 522 21.70 -5.46 3.73
C ILE A 522 22.73 -5.15 2.63
N ASN A 523 23.79 -5.95 2.46
CA ASN A 523 24.74 -5.81 1.36
C ASN A 523 24.04 -5.98 -0.01
N ASP A 524 23.20 -7.00 -0.15
CA ASP A 524 22.44 -7.25 -1.38
C ASP A 524 21.43 -6.12 -1.66
N SER A 525 20.87 -5.53 -0.60
CA SER A 525 19.95 -4.39 -0.67
C SER A 525 20.64 -3.05 -0.92
N ALA A 526 21.87 -2.88 -0.47
CA ALA A 526 22.69 -1.69 -0.72
C ALA A 526 22.97 -1.53 -2.23
N ARG A 527 23.07 -2.63 -2.99
CA ARG A 527 23.12 -2.61 -4.46
C ARG A 527 21.92 -1.87 -5.07
N TYR A 528 20.71 -2.01 -4.52
CA TYR A 528 19.55 -1.29 -5.05
C TYR A 528 19.57 0.19 -4.68
N LEU A 529 20.12 0.57 -3.52
CA LEU A 529 20.41 1.99 -3.23
C LEU A 529 21.45 2.57 -4.21
N GLN A 530 22.51 1.82 -4.51
CA GLN A 530 23.49 2.17 -5.55
C GLN A 530 22.82 2.32 -6.92
N PHE A 531 21.93 1.40 -7.30
CA PHE A 531 21.14 1.50 -8.53
C PHE A 531 20.34 2.80 -8.58
N TRP A 532 19.65 3.20 -7.51
CA TRP A 532 18.87 4.44 -7.52
C TRP A 532 19.74 5.71 -7.64
N ILE A 533 20.96 5.70 -7.07
CA ILE A 533 21.96 6.76 -7.31
C ILE A 533 22.42 6.79 -8.77
N VAL A 534 22.76 5.64 -9.35
CA VAL A 534 23.17 5.54 -10.76
C VAL A 534 22.03 5.93 -11.70
N HIS A 535 20.80 5.48 -11.42
CA HIS A 535 19.59 5.86 -12.15
C HIS A 535 19.35 7.37 -12.08
N ALA A 536 19.55 7.99 -10.93
CA ALA A 536 19.47 9.44 -10.77
C ALA A 536 20.49 10.16 -11.68
N ALA A 537 21.76 9.77 -11.63
CA ALA A 537 22.82 10.38 -12.44
C ALA A 537 22.59 10.16 -13.96
N VAL A 538 22.31 8.94 -14.39
CA VAL A 538 22.03 8.59 -15.80
C VAL A 538 20.77 9.32 -16.29
N SER A 539 19.72 9.44 -15.47
CA SER A 539 18.51 10.20 -15.83
C SER A 539 18.80 11.69 -16.03
N MET A 540 19.68 12.29 -15.22
CA MET A 540 20.08 13.70 -15.39
C MET A 540 20.88 13.88 -16.68
N ILE A 541 21.84 13.00 -16.95
CA ILE A 541 22.63 12.99 -18.18
C ILE A 541 21.70 12.88 -19.40
N LEU A 542 20.80 11.87 -19.43
CA LEU A 542 19.83 11.70 -20.52
C LEU A 542 18.89 12.90 -20.69
N ALA A 543 18.51 13.58 -19.61
CA ALA A 543 17.69 14.79 -19.68
C ALA A 543 18.48 15.97 -20.29
N SER A 544 19.73 16.18 -19.87
CA SER A 544 20.63 17.20 -20.44
C SER A 544 20.92 16.95 -21.93
N PHE A 545 21.11 15.70 -22.33
CA PHE A 545 21.30 15.32 -23.74
C PHE A 545 19.99 15.18 -24.52
N GLY A 546 18.81 15.41 -23.91
CA GLY A 546 17.49 15.27 -24.53
C GLY A 546 17.35 15.97 -25.89
N PRO A 547 17.76 17.25 -26.04
CA PRO A 547 17.72 17.95 -27.33
C PRO A 547 18.58 17.28 -28.40
N ILE A 548 19.75 16.75 -28.05
CA ILE A 548 20.67 16.08 -28.99
C ILE A 548 20.14 14.69 -29.35
N LEU A 549 19.65 13.93 -28.37
CA LEU A 549 19.02 12.62 -28.57
C LEU A 549 17.78 12.69 -29.45
N ALA A 550 17.09 13.83 -29.51
CA ALA A 550 15.95 14.02 -30.41
C ALA A 550 16.33 14.01 -31.91
N TRP A 551 17.58 14.34 -32.27
CA TRP A 551 18.09 14.30 -33.65
C TRP A 551 18.58 12.91 -34.07
N ILE A 552 18.93 12.05 -33.11
CA ILE A 552 19.53 10.75 -33.38
C ILE A 552 18.43 9.71 -33.65
N PRO A 553 18.34 9.11 -34.86
CA PRO A 553 17.40 8.04 -35.10
C PRO A 553 17.71 6.85 -34.18
N LEU A 554 16.67 6.15 -33.71
CA LEU A 554 16.78 5.06 -32.72
C LEU A 554 17.36 5.47 -31.35
N SER A 555 17.40 6.75 -30.99
CA SER A 555 17.84 7.21 -29.65
C SER A 555 17.04 6.61 -28.49
N THR A 556 15.75 6.30 -28.71
CA THR A 556 14.91 5.55 -27.76
C THR A 556 15.39 4.10 -27.56
N HIS A 557 15.86 3.44 -28.61
CA HIS A 557 16.44 2.09 -28.57
C HIS A 557 17.82 2.11 -27.90
N ALA A 558 18.64 3.11 -28.19
CA ALA A 558 19.91 3.33 -27.48
C ALA A 558 19.69 3.60 -25.99
N THR A 559 18.67 4.40 -25.64
CA THR A 559 18.25 4.64 -24.25
C THR A 559 17.77 3.36 -23.58
N TRP A 560 17.03 2.50 -24.30
CA TRP A 560 16.61 1.18 -23.82
C TRP A 560 17.82 0.29 -23.51
N LEU A 561 18.79 0.20 -24.43
CA LEU A 561 20.01 -0.59 -24.26
C LEU A 561 20.87 -0.08 -23.09
N LEU A 562 20.96 1.24 -22.92
CA LEU A 562 21.63 1.85 -21.78
C LEU A 562 20.98 1.44 -20.45
N TRP A 563 19.64 1.50 -20.34
CA TRP A 563 18.95 1.07 -19.13
C TRP A 563 19.05 -0.43 -18.89
N ALA A 564 18.99 -1.26 -19.93
CA ALA A 564 19.22 -2.70 -19.83
C ALA A 564 20.63 -3.01 -19.33
N TYR A 565 21.64 -2.28 -19.81
CA TYR A 565 23.02 -2.39 -19.31
C TYR A 565 23.16 -1.93 -17.86
N VAL A 566 22.59 -0.78 -17.49
CA VAL A 566 22.65 -0.22 -16.12
C VAL A 566 21.98 -1.14 -15.09
N GLN A 567 20.93 -1.87 -15.47
CA GLN A 567 20.20 -2.81 -14.61
C GLN A 567 21.04 -4.02 -14.16
N LEU A 568 22.06 -4.42 -14.92
CA LEU A 568 22.93 -5.56 -14.61
C LEU A 568 23.81 -5.27 -13.38
N GLN A 569 23.93 -6.24 -12.47
CA GLN A 569 24.69 -6.11 -11.22
C GLN A 569 26.09 -5.55 -11.40
N SER A 570 26.88 -6.16 -12.29
CA SER A 570 28.26 -5.76 -12.55
C SER A 570 28.37 -4.35 -13.11
N SER A 571 27.38 -3.92 -13.91
CA SER A 571 27.34 -2.58 -14.49
C SER A 571 26.96 -1.55 -13.45
N THR A 572 25.90 -1.79 -12.66
CA THR A 572 25.53 -0.91 -11.53
C THR A 572 26.72 -0.69 -10.60
N ILE A 573 27.40 -1.76 -10.18
CA ILE A 573 28.52 -1.69 -9.23
C ILE A 573 29.73 -0.96 -9.84
N LYS A 574 30.08 -1.24 -11.11
CA LYS A 574 31.19 -0.52 -11.79
C LYS A 574 30.90 0.97 -11.97
N ILE A 575 29.69 1.33 -12.38
CA ILE A 575 29.28 2.73 -12.56
C ILE A 575 29.20 3.44 -11.21
N TYR A 576 28.63 2.80 -10.18
CA TYR A 576 28.59 3.37 -8.84
C TYR A 576 30.00 3.55 -8.25
N GLY A 577 30.89 2.56 -8.38
CA GLY A 577 32.28 2.67 -7.91
C GLY A 577 33.07 3.75 -8.62
N TRP A 578 32.76 4.04 -9.90
CA TRP A 578 33.28 5.21 -10.60
C TRP A 578 32.74 6.52 -9.98
N PHE A 579 31.44 6.63 -9.73
CA PHE A 579 30.87 7.80 -9.04
C PHE A 579 31.43 8.00 -7.62
N GLU A 580 31.60 6.92 -6.84
CA GLU A 580 32.22 6.96 -5.51
C GLU A 580 33.68 7.44 -5.62
N GLY A 581 34.44 6.89 -6.56
CA GLY A 581 35.82 7.31 -6.85
C GLY A 581 35.95 8.78 -7.32
N GLU A 582 34.94 9.33 -7.99
CA GLU A 582 34.87 10.76 -8.32
C GLU A 582 34.52 11.63 -7.11
N LEU A 583 33.57 11.18 -6.26
CA LEU A 583 33.14 11.90 -5.06
C LEU A 583 34.19 11.90 -3.93
N THR A 584 35.08 10.90 -3.88
CA THR A 584 36.16 10.83 -2.87
C THR A 584 37.37 11.72 -3.17
N LYS A 585 37.44 12.37 -4.34
CA LYS A 585 38.57 13.24 -4.70
C LYS A 585 38.55 14.54 -3.90
N LYS A 586 39.73 15.00 -3.48
CA LYS A 586 39.87 16.19 -2.62
C LYS A 586 39.65 17.50 -3.37
N SER A 587 39.91 17.55 -4.68
CA SER A 587 39.67 18.74 -5.50
C SER A 587 38.71 18.46 -6.67
N LEU A 588 37.83 19.42 -6.94
CA LEU A 588 36.95 19.39 -8.12
C LEU A 588 37.76 19.28 -9.43
N SER A 589 38.96 19.86 -9.48
CA SER A 589 39.89 19.80 -10.62
C SER A 589 40.41 18.41 -10.96
N GLU A 590 40.50 17.50 -10.00
CA GLU A 590 40.91 16.10 -10.23
C GLU A 590 39.78 15.25 -10.83
N THR A 591 38.53 15.72 -10.76
CA THR A 591 37.39 14.95 -11.23
C THR A 591 37.46 14.70 -12.73
N ALA A 592 37.02 13.52 -13.18
CA ALA A 592 36.91 13.20 -14.60
C ALA A 592 35.95 14.16 -15.29
N VAL A 593 34.85 14.56 -14.61
CA VAL A 593 33.90 15.55 -15.11
C VAL A 593 34.61 16.89 -15.38
N ALA A 594 35.34 17.45 -14.43
CA ALA A 594 36.05 18.72 -14.64
C ALA A 594 37.12 18.62 -15.75
N ARG A 595 37.80 17.48 -15.87
CA ARG A 595 38.75 17.22 -16.97
C ARG A 595 38.05 17.13 -18.33
N SER A 596 36.94 16.42 -18.43
CA SER A 596 36.13 16.34 -19.66
C SER A 596 35.53 17.69 -20.03
N THR A 597 35.02 18.47 -19.06
CA THR A 597 34.51 19.83 -19.31
C THR A 597 35.63 20.76 -19.79
N ARG A 598 36.82 20.73 -19.15
CA ARG A 598 37.99 21.49 -19.63
C ARG A 598 38.41 21.08 -21.05
N TRP A 599 38.42 19.79 -21.35
CA TRP A 599 38.75 19.29 -22.70
C TRP A 599 37.71 19.72 -23.75
N ILE A 600 36.41 19.63 -23.44
CA ILE A 600 35.35 20.13 -24.33
C ILE A 600 35.48 21.64 -24.55
N ILE A 601 35.72 22.43 -23.48
CA ILE A 601 35.94 23.88 -23.59
C ILE A 601 37.18 24.20 -24.45
N ALA A 602 38.25 23.41 -24.35
CA ALA A 602 39.46 23.59 -25.16
C ALA A 602 39.31 23.14 -26.63
N VAL A 603 38.37 22.25 -26.93
CA VAL A 603 38.09 21.76 -28.30
C VAL A 603 37.00 22.58 -28.99
N LEU A 604 36.11 23.25 -28.25
CA LEU A 604 35.16 24.21 -28.82
C LEU A 604 35.94 25.35 -29.50
N PRO A 605 35.69 25.63 -30.79
CA PRO A 605 36.41 26.68 -31.50
C PRO A 605 36.13 28.03 -30.85
N SER A 606 37.16 28.61 -30.24
CA SER A 606 37.10 29.94 -29.62
C SER A 606 37.09 31.01 -30.71
N ASN A 607 35.97 31.10 -31.44
CA ASN A 607 35.75 32.08 -32.51
C ASN A 607 35.61 33.53 -32.01
N VAL A 608 35.95 33.78 -30.73
CA VAL A 608 36.38 35.09 -30.27
C VAL A 608 37.80 35.35 -30.80
N LYS A 609 37.90 35.51 -32.12
CA LYS A 609 38.84 36.49 -32.65
C LYS A 609 38.39 37.81 -32.05
N GLY A 610 39.15 38.29 -31.08
CA GLY A 610 39.01 39.66 -30.65
C GLY A 610 39.49 40.54 -31.78
N ASP A 611 38.56 41.04 -32.60
CA ASP A 611 38.76 42.24 -33.41
C ASP A 611 38.80 43.49 -32.51
N ALA A 612 39.53 43.37 -31.39
CA ALA A 612 40.03 44.49 -30.63
C ALA A 612 41.20 45.03 -31.44
N GLU A 613 40.89 45.98 -32.32
CA GLU A 613 41.90 46.85 -32.89
C GLU A 613 42.79 47.36 -31.74
N PRO A 614 44.13 47.36 -31.91
CA PRO A 614 45.03 47.93 -30.92
C PRO A 614 44.83 49.44 -30.92
N HIS A 615 43.89 49.93 -30.10
CA HIS A 615 43.81 51.34 -29.77
C HIS A 615 45.16 51.75 -29.18
N GLU A 616 45.83 52.67 -29.87
CA GLU A 616 47.17 53.16 -29.52
C GLU A 616 47.18 53.67 -28.08
N ALA A 617 47.73 52.87 -27.17
CA ALA A 617 47.98 53.27 -25.79
C ALA A 617 49.20 54.19 -25.79
N VAL A 618 48.90 55.49 -25.84
CA VAL A 618 49.82 56.62 -25.67
C VAL A 618 50.92 56.32 -24.64
N ASP A 619 52.16 56.59 -25.04
CA ASP A 619 53.35 56.49 -24.18
C ASP A 619 53.11 57.14 -22.80
N THR A 620 53.28 56.36 -21.75
CA THR A 620 53.61 56.89 -20.42
C THR A 620 54.87 56.19 -19.90
N PRO A 621 55.81 56.95 -19.30
CA PRO A 621 57.21 56.55 -19.29
C PRO A 621 57.55 55.56 -18.17
N LYS A 622 58.64 54.83 -18.39
CA LYS A 622 59.37 54.08 -17.36
C LYS A 622 59.52 54.91 -16.08
N LEU A 623 59.08 54.36 -14.96
CA LEU A 623 59.65 54.67 -13.65
C LEU A 623 60.33 53.41 -13.13
N GLU A 624 61.63 53.53 -12.92
CA GLU A 624 62.50 52.51 -12.33
C GLU A 624 62.38 52.54 -10.80
N GLY A 625 62.77 51.44 -10.16
CA GLY A 625 62.70 51.26 -8.71
C GLY A 625 61.44 50.47 -8.30
N GLU A 626 61.50 49.56 -7.32
CA GLU A 626 62.51 49.42 -6.27
C GLU A 626 62.72 47.96 -5.88
N LYS A 627 63.96 47.60 -5.48
CA LYS A 627 64.31 46.25 -4.98
C LYS A 627 64.19 46.20 -3.46
N SER A 628 63.33 45.33 -2.95
CA SER A 628 63.48 44.68 -1.63
C SER A 628 63.20 43.20 -1.86
N LYS A 629 64.14 42.25 -1.73
CA LYS A 629 64.97 41.85 -0.57
C LYS A 629 64.16 41.54 0.69
N ASP A 630 64.13 40.23 0.96
CA ASP A 630 64.34 39.53 2.23
C ASP A 630 63.54 39.97 3.47
N VAL A 631 62.54 39.16 3.87
CA VAL A 631 62.58 38.25 5.05
C VAL A 631 61.78 36.98 4.71
#